data_AF-A0A4W3GWR9-F1
#
_entry.id   AF-A0A4W3GWR9-F1
#
_cell.length_a   1.000
_cell.length_b   1.000
_cell.length_c   1.000
_cell.angle_alpha   90.00
_cell.angle_beta   90.00
_cell.angle_gamma   90.00
#
_symmetry.space_group_name_H-M   'P 1'
#
loop_
_entity.id
_entity.type
_entity.pdbx_description
1 polymer ?
#
loop_
_entity_poly.entity_id
_entity_poly.type
_entity_poly.pdbx_seq_one_letter_code
_entity_poly.pdbx_strand_id
1 'polypeptide(L)' 'MLLSAVGDALGYRNEQWEYCESGEQIHSELEGLGGLGNIHVCLPHWPVSDDTVLHLASAQALNTGKDGDALLH' A
#
# COMPACT_ATOMS: atom_id res chain seq x y z
N MET A 1 4.72 10.04 0.02
CA MET A 1 3.92 9.15 0.88
C MET A 1 2.56 8.82 0.27
N LEU A 2 1.73 9.79 -0.13
CA LEU A 2 0.36 9.48 -0.62
C LEU A 2 0.32 8.48 -1.79
N LEU A 3 1.02 8.75 -2.90
CA LEU A 3 1.02 7.82 -4.05
C LEU A 3 1.75 6.50 -3.77
N SER A 4 2.67 6.47 -2.79
CA SER A 4 3.25 5.22 -2.31
C SER A 4 2.19 4.36 -1.62
N ALA A 5 1.35 4.96 -0.78
CA ALA A 5 0.24 4.27 -0.12
C ALA A 5 -0.87 3.86 -1.09
N VAL A 6 -1.14 4.66 -2.12
CA VAL A 6 -2.08 4.29 -3.19
C VAL A 6 -1.55 3.09 -3.98
N GLY A 7 -0.25 3.08 -4.31
CA GLY A 7 0.40 1.96 -5.00
C GLY A 7 0.37 0.67 -4.18
N ASP A 8 0.71 0.77 -2.88
CA ASP A 8 0.58 -0.33 -1.91
C ASP A 8 -0.86 -0.87 -1.90
N ALA A 9 -1.86 -0.03 -1.59
CA ALA A 9 -3.25 -0.49 -1.51
C ALA A 9 -3.77 -1.12 -2.81
N LEU A 10 -3.37 -0.59 -3.97
CA LEU A 10 -3.73 -1.14 -5.28
C LEU A 10 -3.08 -2.50 -5.53
N GLY A 11 -1.79 -2.66 -5.23
CA GLY A 11 -1.07 -3.91 -5.42
C GLY A 11 -1.45 -4.98 -4.40
N TYR A 12 -1.78 -4.56 -3.17
CA TYR A 12 -2.21 -5.44 -2.09
C TYR A 12 -3.63 -5.96 -2.33
N ARG A 13 -4.58 -5.05 -2.60
CA ARG A 13 -6.02 -5.34 -2.78
C ARG A 13 -6.56 -6.32 -1.72
N ASN A 14 -6.23 -6.07 -0.45
CA ASN A 14 -6.59 -6.93 0.67
C ASN A 14 -6.16 -8.40 0.42
N GLU A 15 -4.87 -8.60 0.12
CA GLU A 15 -4.17 -9.87 -0.16
C GLU A 15 -4.55 -10.56 -1.48
N GLN A 16 -5.55 -10.07 -2.21
CA GLN A 16 -6.06 -10.75 -3.40
C GLN A 16 -5.05 -10.77 -4.54
N TRP A 17 -4.23 -9.71 -4.66
CA TRP A 17 -3.23 -9.58 -5.73
C TRP A 17 -1.79 -9.74 -5.25
N GLU A 18 -1.50 -9.45 -3.98
CA GLU A 18 -0.14 -9.52 -3.41
C GLU A 18 0.53 -10.90 -3.59
N TYR A 19 -0.23 -11.98 -3.42
CA TYR A 19 0.28 -13.35 -3.54
C TYR A 19 -0.05 -14.00 -4.88
N CYS A 20 -0.63 -13.25 -5.83
CA CYS A 20 -0.88 -13.75 -7.18
C CYS A 20 0.40 -13.58 -8.03
N GLU A 21 1.09 -14.69 -8.29
CA GLU A 21 2.32 -14.67 -9.11
C GLU A 21 2.06 -14.48 -10.62
N SER A 22 0.79 -14.47 -11.05
CA SER A 22 0.40 -14.33 -12.46
C SER A 22 -0.04 -12.90 -12.79
N GLY A 23 0.83 -12.14 -13.44
CA GLY A 23 0.50 -10.80 -13.93
C GLY A 23 -0.66 -10.80 -14.93
N GLU A 24 -0.80 -11.83 -15.77
CA GLU A 24 -1.92 -11.95 -16.71
C GLU A 24 -3.27 -12.05 -15.98
N GLN A 25 -3.32 -12.80 -14.88
CA GLN A 25 -4.53 -12.93 -14.08
C GLN A 25 -4.89 -11.59 -13.43
N ILE A 26 -3.92 -10.91 -12.79
CA ILE A 26 -4.14 -9.59 -12.16
C ILE A 26 -4.68 -8.60 -13.18
N HIS A 27 -4.09 -8.56 -14.39
CA HIS A 27 -4.54 -7.65 -15.45
C HIS A 27 -5.94 -8.01 -15.98
N SER A 28 -6.28 -9.30 -16.11
CA SER A 28 -7.62 -9.73 -16.49
C SER A 28 -8.68 -9.34 -15.44
N GLU A 29 -8.36 -9.49 -14.15
CA GLU A 29 -9.24 -9.05 -13.06
C GLU A 29 -9.39 -7.52 -13.05
N LEU A 30 -8.30 -6.77 -13.28
CA LEU A 30 -8.31 -5.32 -13.40
C LEU A 30 -9.22 -4.85 -14.55
N GLU A 31 -9.15 -5.51 -15.71
CA GLU A 31 -10.09 -5.24 -16.81
C GLU A 31 -11.53 -5.53 -16.39
N GLY A 32 -11.79 -6.61 -15.66
CA GLY A 32 -13.10 -6.94 -15.09
C GLY A 32 -13.63 -5.89 -14.10
N LEU A 33 -12.74 -5.14 -13.44
CA LEU A 33 -13.09 -4.00 -12.58
C LEU A 33 -13.34 -2.68 -13.34
N GLY A 34 -13.21 -2.69 -14.68
CA GLY A 34 -13.35 -1.50 -15.53
C GLY A 34 -12.06 -0.71 -15.72
N GLY A 35 -10.92 -1.31 -15.41
CA GLY A 35 -9.59 -0.70 -15.52
C GLY A 35 -9.25 0.24 -14.36
N LEU A 36 -7.99 0.70 -14.34
CA LEU A 36 -7.44 1.49 -13.22
C LEU A 36 -8.22 2.77 -12.94
N GLY A 37 -8.72 3.46 -13.98
CA GLY A 37 -9.49 4.69 -13.84
C GLY A 37 -10.85 4.52 -13.15
N ASN A 38 -11.34 3.28 -13.04
CA ASN A 38 -12.61 2.95 -12.38
C ASN A 38 -12.41 2.46 -10.93
N ILE A 39 -11.17 2.34 -10.46
CA ILE A 39 -10.89 1.92 -9.09
C ILE A 39 -11.06 3.10 -8.13
N HIS A 40 -11.91 2.91 -7.12
CA HIS A 40 -11.98 3.78 -5.95
C HIS A 40 -11.30 3.08 -4.76
N VAL A 41 -10.09 3.53 -4.43
CA VAL A 41 -9.29 2.99 -3.32
C VAL A 41 -9.90 3.43 -1.99
N CYS A 42 -10.64 2.53 -1.34
CA CYS A 42 -11.23 2.78 -0.04
C CYS A 42 -11.41 1.50 0.78
N LEU A 43 -11.43 1.67 2.10
CA LEU A 43 -11.77 0.60 3.03
C LEU A 43 -13.22 0.10 2.83
N PRO A 44 -13.51 -1.18 3.13
CA PRO A 44 -12.56 -2.19 3.60
C PRO A 44 -11.80 -2.92 2.48
N HIS A 45 -12.09 -2.64 1.21
CA HIS A 45 -11.63 -3.47 0.08
C HIS A 45 -10.20 -3.17 -0.38
N TRP A 46 -9.73 -1.94 -0.16
CA TRP A 46 -8.38 -1.49 -0.53
C TRP A 46 -7.66 -0.90 0.68
N PRO A 47 -7.38 -1.70 1.73
CA PRO A 47 -6.48 -1.29 2.80
C PRO A 47 -5.05 -1.17 2.26
N VAL A 48 -4.21 -0.46 3.00
CA VAL A 48 -2.75 -0.51 2.81
C VAL A 48 -2.18 -1.74 3.51
N SER A 49 -1.04 -2.27 3.04
CA SER A 49 -0.31 -3.35 3.72
C SER A 49 0.61 -2.80 4.83
N ASP A 50 1.46 -3.67 5.37
CA ASP A 50 2.52 -3.29 6.29
C ASP A 50 3.55 -2.33 5.67
N ASP A 51 3.72 -2.32 4.34
CA ASP A 51 4.59 -1.39 3.63
C ASP A 51 4.29 0.06 3.99
N THR A 52 3.04 0.50 3.85
CA THR A 52 2.68 1.89 4.21
C THR A 52 2.74 2.12 5.71
N VAL A 53 2.37 1.12 6.54
CA VAL A 53 2.43 1.26 8.00
C VAL A 53 3.86 1.52 8.45
N LEU A 54 4.82 0.73 7.97
CA LEU A 54 6.23 0.87 8.29
C LEU A 54 6.86 2.11 7.63
N HIS A 55 6.43 2.47 6.42
CA HIS A 55 6.85 3.72 5.78
C HIS A 55 6.40 4.95 6.57
N LEU A 56 5.16 4.97 7.09
CA LEU A 56 4.66 6.04 7.96
C LEU A 56 5.40 6.09 9.29
N ALA A 57 5.61 4.94 9.94
CA ALA A 57 6.39 4.86 11.17
C ALA A 57 7.82 5.41 10.97
N SER A 58 8.45 5.04 9.86
CA SER A 58 9.80 5.51 9.49
C SER A 58 9.82 7.03 9.25
N ALA A 59 8.85 7.56 8.49
CA ALA A 59 8.74 8.98 8.24
C ALA A 59 8.47 9.79 9.51
N GLN A 60 7.66 9.25 10.43
CA GLN A 60 7.39 9.86 11.73
C GLN A 60 8.66 9.89 12.60
N ALA A 61 9.40 8.79 12.67
CA ALA A 61 10.66 8.71 13.41
C ALA A 61 11.67 9.77 12.92
N LEU A 62 11.86 9.87 11.60
CA LEU A 62 12.74 10.87 10.99
C LEU A 62 12.30 12.31 11.27
N ASN A 63 10.99 12.56 11.38
CA ASN A 63 10.45 13.89 11.63
C ASN A 63 10.56 14.34 13.11
N THR A 64 10.99 13.47 14.03
CA THR A 64 11.16 13.84 15.44
C THR A 64 12.37 14.72 15.72
N GLY A 65 13.36 14.74 14.81
CA GLY A 65 14.66 15.38 15.03
C GLY A 65 15.55 14.66 16.05
N LYS A 66 15.18 13.44 16.47
CA LYS A 66 15.98 12.57 17.37
C LYS A 66 16.80 11.56 16.55
N ASP A 67 17.90 11.09 17.12
CA ASP A 67 18.77 10.05 16.56
C ASP A 67 19.19 9.01 17.62
N GLY A 68 19.68 7.85 17.17
CA GLY A 68 20.18 6.77 18.04
C GLY A 68 19.17 6.32 19.11
N ASP A 69 19.63 6.12 20.34
CA ASP A 69 18.80 5.67 21.46
C ASP A 69 17.66 6.66 21.81
N ALA A 70 17.79 7.94 21.44
CA ALA A 70 16.73 8.92 21.67
C ALA A 70 15.47 8.62 20.84
N LEU A 71 15.58 7.85 19.75
CA LEU A 71 14.42 7.37 18.97
C LEU A 71 13.64 6.24 19.67
N LEU A 72 14.23 5.61 20.68
CA LEU A 72 13.61 4.48 21.42
C LEU A 72 12.77 4.94 22.62
N HIS A 73 12.70 6.25 22.88
CA HIS A 73 12.08 6.88 24.06
C HIS A 73 11.17 8.06 23.69
#